data_AF-A0AAW5FJN0-F1
#
_entry.id   AF-A0AAW5FJN0-F1
#
_cell.length_a   1.000
_cell.length_b   1.000
_cell.length_c   1.000
_cell.angle_alpha   90.00
_cell.angle_beta   90.00
_cell.angle_gamma   90.00
#
_symmetry.space_group_name_H-M   'P 1'
#
loop_
_entity.id
_entity.type
_entity.pdbx_description
1 polymer ?
#
loop_
_entity_poly.entity_id
_entity_poly.type
_entity_poly.pdbx_seq_one_letter_code
_entity_poly.pdbx_strand_id
1 'polypeptide(L)' 'MDALGGPPAAALFFDCVATRLRMGDEFGLELSSLQERFSEVPLTGCNTHGQIARAEGQFSGFHNCTAVVCVFPE' A
#
# COMPACT_ATOMS: atom_id res chain seq x y z
N MET A 1 -16.80 -5.16 -3.89
CA MET A 1 -17.11 -5.72 -2.55
C MET A 1 -17.76 -7.09 -2.68
N ASP A 2 -18.55 -7.36 -3.72
CA ASP A 2 -19.25 -8.65 -3.93
C ASP A 2 -18.35 -9.91 -3.85
N ALA A 3 -17.06 -9.80 -4.20
CA ALA A 3 -16.10 -10.89 -4.08
C ALA A 3 -15.68 -11.25 -2.63
N LEU A 4 -15.99 -10.41 -1.63
CA LEU A 4 -15.67 -10.67 -0.23
C LEU A 4 -16.60 -11.69 0.44
N GLY A 5 -17.79 -11.94 -0.12
CA GLY A 5 -18.80 -12.81 0.52
C GLY A 5 -19.52 -12.19 1.72
N GLY A 6 -19.25 -10.92 2.04
CA GLY A 6 -19.85 -10.17 3.14
C GLY A 6 -19.42 -8.70 3.11
N PRO A 7 -19.94 -7.86 4.02
CA PRO A 7 -19.45 -6.49 4.19
C PRO A 7 -17.98 -6.49 4.65
N PRO A 8 -17.19 -5.47 4.27
CA PRO A 8 -15.80 -5.36 4.68
C PRO A 8 -15.67 -4.99 6.17
N ALA A 9 -14.90 -5.75 6.94
CA ALA A 9 -14.65 -5.52 8.36
C ALA A 9 -13.31 -4.84 8.66
N ALA A 10 -12.30 -5.02 7.81
CA ALA A 10 -10.99 -4.38 7.94
C ALA A 10 -10.27 -4.28 6.59
N ALA A 11 -9.37 -3.30 6.47
CA ALA A 11 -8.47 -3.15 5.35
C ALA A 11 -7.01 -3.08 5.82
N LEU A 12 -6.16 -3.84 5.14
CA LEU A 12 -4.72 -3.89 5.37
C LEU A 12 -4.00 -3.35 4.15
N PHE A 13 -3.24 -2.28 4.36
CA PHE A 13 -2.48 -1.58 3.34
C PHE A 13 -0.98 -1.80 3.51
N PHE A 14 -0.33 -2.26 2.45
CA PHE A 14 1.13 -2.32 2.38
C PHE A 14 1.60 -1.64 1.12
N ASP A 15 2.64 -0.84 1.24
CA ASP A 15 3.27 -0.19 0.10
C ASP A 15 4.80 -0.15 0.28
N CYS A 16 5.52 0.02 -0.81
CA CYS A 16 6.97 0.12 -0.81
C CYS A 16 7.41 1.40 -0.08
N VAL A 17 8.38 1.29 0.83
CA VAL A 17 9.00 2.43 1.51
C VAL A 17 9.61 3.43 0.52
N ALA A 18 9.99 2.98 -0.68
CA ALA A 18 10.47 3.86 -1.74
C ALA A 18 9.36 4.81 -2.25
N THR A 19 8.09 4.40 -2.26
CA THR A 19 6.95 5.25 -2.60
C THR A 19 6.82 6.38 -1.58
N ARG A 20 6.75 6.04 -0.28
CA ARG A 20 6.71 7.02 0.81
C ARG A 20 7.89 7.98 0.78
N LEU A 21 9.12 7.48 0.59
CA LEU A 21 10.31 8.33 0.51
C LEU A 21 10.30 9.25 -0.71
N ARG A 22 9.68 8.83 -1.82
CA ARG A 22 9.61 9.60 -3.07
C ARG A 22 8.49 10.63 -3.05
N MET A 23 7.36 10.32 -2.43
CA MET A 23 6.22 11.24 -2.28
C MET A 23 6.43 12.23 -1.13
N GLY A 24 7.18 11.85 -0.10
CA GLY A 24 7.43 12.71 1.06
C GLY A 24 6.12 13.08 1.75
N ASP A 25 5.87 14.38 1.90
CA ASP A 25 4.66 14.91 2.56
C ASP A 25 3.38 14.57 1.80
N GLU A 26 3.46 14.33 0.48
CA GLU A 26 2.33 13.95 -0.36
C GLU A 26 1.87 12.50 -0.14
N PHE A 27 2.62 11.67 0.60
CA PHE A 27 2.21 10.30 0.90
C PHE A 27 0.88 10.23 1.65
N GLY A 28 0.54 11.29 2.41
CA GLY A 28 -0.76 11.41 3.06
C GLY A 28 -1.94 11.33 2.09
N LEU A 29 -1.77 11.76 0.83
CA LEU A 29 -2.81 11.67 -0.20
C LEU A 29 -3.16 10.22 -0.56
N GLU A 30 -2.20 9.31 -0.51
CA GLU A 30 -2.44 7.89 -0.78
C GLU A 30 -3.30 7.28 0.32
N LEU A 31 -2.99 7.57 1.57
CA LEU A 31 -3.78 7.12 2.73
C LEU A 31 -5.18 7.75 2.75
N SER A 32 -5.30 9.05 2.47
CA SER A 32 -6.60 9.72 2.44
C SER A 32 -7.49 9.18 1.32
N SER A 33 -6.92 8.91 0.13
CA SER A 33 -7.66 8.30 -0.99
C SER A 33 -8.22 6.93 -0.64
N LEU A 34 -7.46 6.12 0.13
CA LEU A 34 -7.94 4.84 0.64
C LEU A 34 -9.04 5.05 1.70
N GLN A 35 -8.83 5.94 2.66
CA GLN A 35 -9.82 6.22 3.71
C GLN A 35 -11.13 6.77 3.14
N GLU A 36 -11.10 7.62 2.11
CA GLU A 36 -12.30 8.08 1.42
C GLU A 36 -13.06 6.93 0.76
N ARG A 37 -12.34 5.93 0.24
CA ARG A 37 -12.95 4.75 -0.39
C ARG A 37 -13.46 3.72 0.63
N PHE A 38 -12.88 3.70 1.81
CA PHE A 38 -13.11 2.72 2.88
C PHE A 38 -13.61 3.40 4.17
N SER A 39 -14.37 4.49 4.07
CA SER A 39 -14.63 5.45 5.17
C SER A 39 -15.13 4.87 6.49
N GLU A 40 -15.73 3.68 6.47
CA GLU A 40 -16.27 2.99 7.65
C GLU A 40 -15.45 1.74 8.05
N VAL A 41 -14.44 1.38 7.27
CA VAL A 41 -13.61 0.19 7.47
C VAL A 41 -12.29 0.59 8.12
N PRO A 42 -11.94 0.04 9.29
CA PRO A 42 -10.64 0.25 9.90
C PRO A 42 -9.49 -0.05 8.93
N LEU A 43 -8.68 0.97 8.66
CA LEU A 43 -7.49 0.87 7.82
C LEU A 43 -6.24 0.78 8.71
N THR A 44 -5.43 -0.25 8.49
CA THR A 44 -4.11 -0.39 9.14
C THR A 44 -3.07 -0.84 8.12
N GLY A 45 -1.79 -0.76 8.48
CA GLY A 45 -0.73 -1.07 7.53
C GLY A 45 0.65 -0.57 7.90
N CYS A 46 1.58 -0.75 6.98
CA CYS A 46 2.92 -0.19 7.06
C CYS A 46 3.58 -0.11 5.68
N ASN A 47 4.61 0.73 5.57
CA ASN A 47 5.52 0.64 4.43
C ASN A 47 6.52 -0.50 4.65
N THR A 48 6.76 -1.28 3.60
CA THR A 48 7.70 -2.41 3.59
C THR A 48 8.76 -2.23 2.50
N HIS A 49 9.79 -3.07 2.47
CA HIS A 49 10.66 -3.14 1.30
C HIS A 49 10.01 -4.03 0.23
N GLY A 50 9.58 -3.40 -0.87
CA GLY A 50 9.09 -4.10 -2.05
C GLY A 50 10.22 -4.74 -2.88
N GLN A 51 9.89 -5.14 -4.11
CA GLN A 51 10.88 -5.72 -5.00
C GLN A 51 11.95 -4.70 -5.41
N ILE A 52 13.21 -5.08 -5.25
CA ILE A 52 14.38 -4.31 -5.68
C ILE A 52 15.10 -5.12 -6.76
N ALA A 53 15.00 -4.69 -8.01
CA ALA A 53 15.73 -5.31 -9.11
C ALA A 53 17.12 -4.67 -9.25
N ARG A 54 18.17 -5.49 -9.26
CA ARG A 54 19.57 -5.08 -9.43
C ARG A 54 20.29 -6.07 -10.35
N ALA A 55 21.13 -5.55 -11.25
CA ALA A 55 22.09 -6.35 -11.99
C ALA A 55 23.46 -6.38 -11.27
N GLU A 56 24.30 -7.36 -11.62
CA GLU A 56 25.67 -7.43 -11.12
C GLU A 56 26.45 -6.15 -11.47
N GLY A 57 27.20 -5.63 -10.50
CA GLY A 57 27.95 -4.37 -10.64
C GLY A 57 27.13 -3.08 -10.52
N GLN A 58 25.81 -3.14 -10.34
CA GLN A 58 24.98 -1.95 -10.11
C GLN A 58 24.88 -1.58 -8.62
N PHE A 59 25.29 -0.35 -8.31
CA PHE A 59 25.14 0.23 -6.96
C PHE A 59 23.74 0.82 -6.70
N SER A 60 23.01 1.17 -7.76
CA SER A 60 21.59 1.55 -7.72
C SER A 60 20.70 0.35 -8.06
N GLY A 61 19.44 0.37 -7.59
CA GLY A 61 18.44 -0.65 -7.91
C GLY A 61 17.15 0.00 -8.37
N PHE A 62 16.40 -0.70 -9.23
CA PHE A 62 15.04 -0.29 -9.57
C PHE A 62 14.09 -0.74 -8.45
N HIS A 63 13.43 0.24 -7.83
CA HIS A 63 12.40 -0.02 -6.83
C HIS A 63 11.05 -0.06 -7.52
N ASN A 64 10.40 -1.22 -7.48
CA ASN A 64 9.00 -1.29 -7.86
C ASN A 64 8.16 -0.72 -6.71
N CYS A 65 7.43 0.36 -7.00
CA CYS A 65 6.52 1.04 -6.07
C CYS A 65 5.11 0.50 -6.29
N THR A 66 4.80 -0.64 -5.68
CA THR A 66 3.46 -1.24 -5.72
C THR A 66 2.80 -1.13 -4.36
N ALA A 67 1.58 -0.59 -4.38
CA ALA A 67 0.64 -0.59 -3.27
C ALA A 67 -0.26 -1.83 -3.34
N VAL A 68 -0.51 -2.45 -2.19
CA VAL A 68 -1.42 -3.58 -2.02
C VAL A 68 -2.43 -3.24 -0.95
N VAL A 69 -3.71 -3.48 -1.26
CA VAL A 69 -4.82 -3.38 -0.31
C VAL A 69 -5.48 -4.75 -0.21
N CYS A 70 -5.49 -5.31 0.99
CA CYS A 70 -6.24 -6.52 1.31
C CYS A 70 -7.45 -6.14 2.15
N VAL A 71 -8.65 -6.55 1.74
CA VAL A 71 -9.90 -6.26 2.46
C VAL A 71 -10.44 -7.57 3.01
N PHE A 72 -10.75 -7.58 4.31
CA PHE A 72 -11.27 -8.74 5.02
C PHE A 72 -12.79 -8.61 5.21
N PRO A 73 -13.58 -9.68 5.03
CA PRO A 73 -15.00 -9.67 5.34
C PRO A 73 -15.24 -9.72 6.86
N GLU A 74 -16.47 -9.42 7.28
CA GLU A 74 -16.99 -9.82 8.60
C GLU A 74 -16.89 -11.32 8.87
#